data_AF-A0A0M2HCA1-F1
#
_entry.id   AF-A0A0M2HCA1-F1
#
_cell.length_a   1.000
_cell.length_b   1.000
_cell.length_c   1.000
_cell.angle_alpha   90.00
_cell.angle_beta   90.00
_cell.angle_gamma   90.00
#
_symmetry.space_group_name_H-M   'P 1'
#
loop_
_entity.id
_entity.type
_entity.pdbx_description
1 polymer ?
#
loop_
_entity_poly.entity_id
_entity_poly.type
_entity_poly.pdbx_seq_one_letter_code
_entity_poly.pdbx_strand_id
1 'polypeptide(L)'
;MKRIDIYYGGDHYSIGGRRFEDLRDEIEAGISAGPYWLEVNDGEGEMRVAHLLLMPGVPLAIIPIPDELPAPSPDAIWSSGGPPFVG
;
A
#
# COMPACT_ATOMS: atom_id res chain seq x y z
N MET A 1 -1.22 1.95 10.57
CA MET A 1 -1.86 2.90 9.63
C MET A 1 -1.74 2.29 8.26
N LYS A 2 -2.85 2.12 7.54
CA LYS A 2 -2.84 1.51 6.21
C LYS A 2 -1.91 2.28 5.27
N ARG A 3 -0.89 1.58 4.78
CA ARG A 3 0.06 2.05 3.78
C ARG A 3 -0.35 1.41 2.45
N ILE A 4 -0.22 2.17 1.36
CA ILE A 4 -0.41 1.68 0.02
C ILE A 4 0.92 1.89 -0.71
N ASP A 5 1.51 0.81 -1.21
CA ASP A 5 2.70 0.89 -2.03
C ASP A 5 2.29 1.13 -3.48
N ILE A 6 2.95 2.09 -4.13
CA ILE A 6 2.73 2.49 -5.52
C ILE A 6 3.99 2.16 -6.31
N TYR A 7 3.83 1.47 -7.43
CA TYR A 7 4.90 1.33 -8.42
C TYR A 7 4.50 2.04 -9.68
N TYR A 8 5.30 3.00 -10.12
CA TYR A 8 5.02 3.81 -11.30
C TYR A 8 6.29 4.02 -12.12
N GLY A 9 6.26 3.70 -13.41
CA GLY A 9 7.42 3.88 -14.29
C GLY A 9 8.65 3.02 -13.94
N GLY A 10 8.52 2.06 -13.00
CA GLY A 10 9.60 1.23 -12.49
C GLY A 10 10.09 1.62 -11.09
N ASP A 11 9.68 2.78 -10.58
CA ASP A 11 10.07 3.28 -9.27
C ASP A 11 9.00 2.99 -8.20
N HIS A 12 9.42 2.92 -6.93
CA HIS A 12 8.58 2.60 -5.78
C HIS A 12 8.29 3.86 -4.94
N TYR A 13 7.02 4.02 -4.58
CA TYR A 13 6.50 5.09 -3.75
C TYR A 13 5.49 4.54 -2.74
N SER A 14 5.01 5.38 -1.83
CA SER A 14 3.96 5.01 -0.89
C SER A 14 2.95 6.11 -0.65
N ILE A 15 1.74 5.73 -0.21
CA ILE A 15 0.70 6.62 0.27
C ILE A 15 0.25 6.11 1.64
N GLY A 16 0.25 6.98 2.65
CA GLY A 16 -0.22 6.65 3.99
C GLY A 16 -1.64 7.18 4.24
N GLY A 17 -2.40 6.47 5.07
CA GLY A 17 -3.65 7.00 5.64
C GLY A 17 -4.84 7.09 4.68
N ARG A 18 -4.74 6.47 3.49
CA ARG A 18 -5.81 6.42 2.49
C ARG A 18 -6.39 5.01 2.37
N ARG A 19 -7.65 4.93 1.94
CA ARG A 19 -8.28 3.66 1.56
C ARG A 19 -7.91 3.31 0.13
N PHE A 20 -7.80 2.02 -0.14
CA PHE A 20 -7.49 1.50 -1.47
C PHE A 20 -8.56 1.89 -2.49
N GLU A 21 -9.84 1.73 -2.13
CA GLU A 21 -10.96 2.03 -3.03
C GLU A 21 -10.97 3.52 -3.42
N ASP A 22 -10.87 4.41 -2.43
CA ASP A 22 -10.87 5.86 -2.66
C ASP A 22 -9.70 6.32 -3.57
N LEU A 23 -8.52 5.71 -3.41
CA LEU A 23 -7.36 6.00 -4.26
C LEU A 23 -7.58 5.49 -5.69
N ARG A 24 -8.16 4.31 -5.84
CA ARG A 24 -8.43 3.72 -7.15
C ARG A 24 -9.45 4.57 -7.93
N ASP A 25 -10.54 4.98 -7.28
CA ASP A 25 -11.58 5.80 -7.88
C ASP A 25 -11.02 7.18 -8.32
N GLU A 26 -10.16 7.78 -7.50
CA GLU A 26 -9.47 9.04 -7.82
C GLU A 26 -8.59 8.90 -9.07
N ILE A 27 -7.78 7.84 -9.15
CA ILE A 27 -6.90 7.60 -10.29
C ILE A 27 -7.70 7.32 -11.57
N GLU A 28 -8.75 6.50 -11.48
CA GLU A 28 -9.63 6.19 -12.62
C GLU A 28 -10.34 7.45 -13.14
N ALA A 29 -10.86 8.29 -12.25
CA ALA A 29 -11.47 9.56 -12.60
C ALA A 29 -10.46 10.55 -13.19
N GLY A 30 -9.28 10.66 -12.58
CA GLY A 30 -8.20 11.54 -13.01
C GLY A 30 -7.70 11.20 -14.41
N ILE A 31 -7.34 9.95 -14.66
CA ILE A 31 -6.85 9.48 -15.95
C ILE A 31 -7.92 9.63 -17.04
N SER A 32 -9.20 9.41 -16.72
CA SER A 32 -10.30 9.58 -17.67
C SER A 32 -10.48 11.04 -18.11
N ALA A 33 -10.05 12.00 -17.29
CA ALA A 33 -10.08 13.43 -17.62
C ALA A 33 -8.81 13.92 -18.36
N GLY A 34 -7.74 13.13 -18.38
CA GLY A 34 -6.45 13.48 -19.00
C GLY A 34 -5.26 13.12 -18.12
N PRO A 35 -4.09 13.73 -18.34
CA PRO A 35 -2.94 13.58 -17.44
C PRO A 35 -3.32 13.99 -16.01
N TYR A 36 -2.96 13.18 -15.02
CA TYR A 36 -3.38 13.36 -13.64
C TYR A 36 -2.18 13.41 -12.70
N TRP A 37 -2.13 14.41 -11.81
CA TRP A 37 -1.08 14.53 -10.80
C TRP A 37 -1.50 13.83 -9.51
N LEU A 38 -0.69 12.87 -9.07
CA LEU A 38 -0.86 12.15 -7.80
C LEU A 38 0.29 12.50 -6.85
N GLU A 39 -0.04 12.93 -5.64
CA GLU A 39 0.94 13.12 -4.57
C GLU A 39 1.22 11.79 -3.87
N VAL A 40 2.50 11.45 -3.77
CA VAL A 40 3.00 10.23 -3.11
C VAL A 40 4.19 10.56 -2.23
N ASN A 41 4.58 9.61 -1.39
CA ASN A 41 5.79 9.65 -0.59
C ASN A 41 6.92 8.88 -1.27
N ASP A 42 8.08 9.51 -1.42
CA ASP A 42 9.36 8.99 -1.96
C ASP A 42 10.37 8.60 -0.85
N GLY A 43 9.92 8.52 0.40
CA GLY A 43 10.78 8.40 1.57
C GLY A 43 10.87 7.00 2.20
N GLU A 44 12.04 6.36 2.10
CA GLU A 44 12.49 5.31 3.03
C GLU A 44 13.07 5.99 4.29
N GLY A 45 12.21 6.43 5.22
CA GLY A 45 12.61 6.96 6.53
C GLY A 45 12.23 8.42 6.80
N GLU A 46 12.31 9.31 5.81
CA GLU A 46 11.79 10.68 5.91
C GLU A 46 10.77 10.97 4.83
N MET A 47 9.61 11.50 5.23
CA MET A 47 8.53 11.81 4.28
C MET A 47 8.98 12.87 3.28
N ARG A 48 9.01 12.50 2.00
CA ARG A 48 9.32 13.41 0.89
C ARG A 48 8.18 13.35 -0.11
N VAL A 49 7.52 14.47 -0.33
CA VAL A 49 6.41 14.55 -1.29
C VAL A 49 6.98 14.50 -2.71
N ALA A 50 6.57 13.48 -3.46
CA ALA A 50 6.77 13.38 -4.90
C ALA A 50 5.43 13.58 -5.62
N HIS A 51 5.49 14.19 -6.80
CA HIS A 51 4.32 14.46 -7.64
C HIS A 51 4.45 13.60 -8.91
N LEU A 52 3.65 12.54 -9.00
CA LEU A 52 3.63 11.65 -10.15
C LEU A 52 2.65 12.16 -11.19
N LEU A 53 3.09 12.30 -12.44
CA LEU A 53 2.19 12.53 -13.57
C LEU A 53 1.73 11.18 -14.10
N LEU A 54 0.52 10.76 -13.73
CA LEU A 54 -0.10 9.56 -14.28
C LEU A 54 -0.57 9.83 -15.72
N MET A 55 -0.06 9.02 -16.64
CA MET A 55 -0.42 9.05 -18.05
C MET A 55 -0.82 7.65 -18.55
N PRO A 56 -1.74 7.56 -19.52
CA PRO A 56 -2.02 6.31 -20.22
C PRO A 56 -0.74 5.68 -20.80
N GLY A 57 -0.62 4.36 -20.69
CA GLY A 57 0.50 3.60 -21.25
C GLY A 57 1.71 3.45 -20.33
N VAL A 58 1.74 4.11 -19.17
CA VAL A 58 2.77 3.86 -18.15
C VAL A 58 2.27 2.81 -17.15
N PRO A 59 3.03 1.74 -16.87
CA PRO A 59 2.65 0.75 -15.87
C PRO A 59 2.47 1.37 -14.49
N LEU A 60 1.34 1.04 -13.85
CA LEU A 60 0.98 1.42 -12.49
C LEU A 60 0.56 0.17 -11.71
N ALA A 61 1.16 -0.06 -10.55
CA ALA A 61 0.68 -1.03 -9.56
C ALA A 61 0.32 -0.32 -8.25
N ILE A 62 -0.80 -0.74 -7.65
CA ILE A 62 -1.32 -0.24 -6.36
C ILE A 62 -1.44 -1.42 -5.41
N ILE A 63 -0.67 -1.43 -4.33
CA ILE A 63 -0.55 -2.57 -3.42
C ILE A 63 -0.96 -2.13 -2.00
N PRO A 64 -2.18 -2.43 -1.54
CA PRO A 64 -2.57 -2.14 -0.17
C PRO A 64 -1.80 -3.06 0.79
N ILE A 65 -1.06 -2.46 1.72
CA ILE A 65 -0.36 -3.18 2.77
C ILE A 65 -1.30 -3.28 3.98
N PRO A 66 -1.74 -4.49 4.37
CA PRO A 66 -2.54 -4.65 5.57
C PRO A 66 -1.74 -4.18 6.79
N ASP A 67 -2.41 -3.55 7.75
CA ASP A 67 -1.81 -3.34 9.07
C ASP A 67 -1.38 -4.71 9.60
N GLU A 68 -0.15 -4.79 10.12
CA GLU A 68 0.37 -6.02 10.71
C GLU A 68 -0.66 -6.50 11.76
N LEU A 69 -1.29 -7.64 11.49
CA LEU A 69 -2.12 -8.30 12.50
C LEU A 69 -1.19 -8.51 13.69
N PRO A 70 -1.58 -8.11 14.93
CA PRO A 70 -0.73 -8.36 16.07
C PRO A 70 -0.40 -9.85 16.07
N ALA A 71 0.89 -10.18 16.15
CA ALA A 71 1.32 -11.56 16.29
C ALA A 71 0.47 -12.18 17.41
N PRO A 72 -0.10 -13.39 17.20
CA PRO A 72 -0.92 -14.01 18.23
C PRO A 72 -0.12 -14.04 19.53
N SER A 73 -0.73 -13.60 20.64
CA SER A 73 -0.04 -13.66 21.92
C SER A 73 0.40 -15.10 22.18
N PRO A 74 1.54 -15.33 22.85
CA PRO A 74 1.94 -16.66 23.26
C PRO A 74 0.80 -17.41 23.97
N ASP A 75 0.02 -16.72 24.80
CA ASP A 75 -1.14 -17.31 25.50
C ASP A 75 -2.24 -17.84 24.56
N ALA A 76 -2.46 -17.21 23.40
CA ALA A 76 -3.43 -17.67 22.41
C ALA A 76 -2.97 -18.96 21.70
N ILE A 77 -1.66 -19.16 21.55
CA ILE A 77 -1.07 -20.36 20.97
C ILE A 77 -1.19 -21.56 21.94
N TRP A 78 -1.12 -21.30 23.24
CA TRP A 78 -1.18 -22.36 24.27
C TRP A 78 -2.62 -22.75 24.62
N SER A 79 -3.58 -21.84 24.42
CA SER A 79 -5.01 -22.11 24.57
C SER A 79 -5.62 -22.95 23.43
N SER A 80 -4.93 -23.01 22.28
CA SER A 80 -5.37 -23.76 21.08
C SER A 80 -4.75 -25.16 20.95
N GLY A 81 -4.11 -25.66 22.01
CA GLY A 81 -3.62 -27.04 22.09
C GLY A 81 -2.13 -27.24 21.83
N GLY A 82 -1.35 -26.16 21.72
CA GLY A 82 0.11 -26.22 21.53
C GLY A 82 0.53 -26.78 20.16
N PRO A 83 1.80 -26.63 19.76
CA PRO A 83 2.30 -27.24 18.53
C PRO A 83 2.18 -28.77 18.64
N PRO A 84 1.80 -29.47 17.55
CA PRO A 84 1.75 -30.92 17.59
C PRO A 84 3.15 -31.47 17.92
N PHE A 85 3.20 -32.33 18.93
CA PHE A 85 4.40 -33.13 19.22
C PHE A 85 4.64 -34.04 18.00
N VAL A 86 5.61 -33.69 17.18
CA VAL A 86 6.19 -34.62 16.20
C VAL A 86 7.21 -35.48 16.95
N GLY A 87 6.72 -36.63 17.43
CA GLY A 87 7.55 -37.75 17.88
C GLY A 87 7.85 -38.70 16.73
#